data_AF-A0AAC8XJV7-F1
#
_entry.id   AF-A0AAC8XJV7-F1
#
_cell.length_a   1.000
_cell.length_b   1.000
_cell.length_c   1.000
_cell.angle_alpha   90.00
_cell.angle_beta   90.00
_cell.angle_gamma   90.00
#
_symmetry.space_group_name_H-M   'P 1'
#
loop_
_entity.id
_entity.type
_entity.pdbx_description
1 polymer ?
#
loop_
_entity_poly.entity_id
_entity_poly.type
_entity_poly.pdbx_seq_one_letter_code
_entity_poly.pdbx_strand_id
1 'polypeptide(L)'
;MKRAALFLASSLLVGFGISPVAAETIDVEYSRFYSHVKKLDNEDTQALQFAFGFVRVGEGRLCEVNGAAIVTDKKTMALTVSEEGRFTVPTEKALKLANALVRIDLGERANVCDMSVQLETKPEYLKQYYTKDDLTFLYGQYEAFFNEMGSFLSFMMPSVKGLMIQFDDKNLDFITPQGVQINNGVLHLEQEWIDGAKGLTLPHAPLRVTAMASS
;
A
#
# COMPACT_ATOMS: atom_id res chain seq x y z
N MET A 1 13.17 -12.09 78.11
CA MET A 1 13.16 -13.27 77.21
C MET A 1 12.44 -12.89 75.92
N LYS A 2 13.10 -13.09 74.78
CA LYS A 2 12.78 -12.51 73.46
C LYS A 2 11.52 -13.17 72.86
N ARG A 3 10.55 -12.37 72.40
CA ARG A 3 9.46 -12.84 71.52
C ARG A 3 9.69 -12.23 70.14
N ALA A 4 10.11 -13.07 69.21
CA ALA A 4 10.14 -12.76 67.79
C ALA A 4 8.71 -12.86 67.25
N ALA A 5 8.22 -11.80 66.62
CA ALA A 5 7.00 -11.82 65.82
C ALA A 5 7.42 -11.73 64.34
N LEU A 6 7.05 -12.77 63.60
CA LEU A 6 7.36 -13.02 62.21
C LEU A 6 6.56 -12.03 61.34
N PHE A 7 7.24 -11.19 60.57
CA PHE A 7 6.61 -10.39 59.51
C PHE A 7 6.45 -11.25 58.25
N LEU A 8 5.21 -11.62 57.91
CA LEU A 8 4.88 -12.21 56.61
C LEU A 8 4.65 -11.07 55.60
N ALA A 9 5.67 -10.79 54.79
CA ALA A 9 5.54 -9.93 53.62
C ALA A 9 4.90 -10.74 52.48
N SER A 10 3.64 -10.43 52.16
CA SER A 10 2.93 -11.02 51.02
C SER A 10 3.24 -10.22 49.75
N SER A 11 4.22 -10.68 48.97
CA SER A 11 4.54 -10.12 47.66
C SER A 11 3.49 -10.56 46.64
N LEU A 12 2.58 -9.65 46.26
CA LEU A 12 1.70 -9.82 45.10
C LEU A 12 2.54 -9.67 43.82
N LEU A 13 2.95 -10.80 43.22
CA LEU A 13 3.48 -10.83 41.86
C LEU A 13 2.28 -10.70 40.90
N VAL A 14 2.01 -9.47 40.44
CA VAL A 14 1.11 -9.23 39.31
C VAL A 14 1.84 -9.67 38.05
N GLY A 15 1.59 -10.91 37.61
CA GLY A 15 2.04 -11.41 36.32
C GLY A 15 1.37 -10.62 35.21
N PHE A 16 2.13 -9.77 34.53
CA PHE A 16 1.71 -9.15 33.29
C PHE A 16 1.55 -10.26 32.24
N GLY A 17 0.30 -10.66 31.96
CA GLY A 17 -0.01 -11.64 30.94
C GLY A 17 0.29 -11.06 29.57
N ILE A 18 1.45 -11.42 29.00
CA ILE A 18 1.77 -11.18 27.60
C ILE A 18 0.82 -12.07 26.80
N SER A 19 -0.22 -11.50 26.22
CA SER A 19 -1.11 -12.24 25.32
C SER A 19 -0.30 -12.65 24.08
N PRO A 20 -0.33 -13.92 23.66
CA PRO A 20 0.37 -14.34 22.46
C PRO A 20 -0.24 -13.61 21.27
N VAL A 21 0.61 -12.92 20.51
CA VAL A 21 0.26 -12.45 19.17
C VAL A 21 0.01 -13.70 18.33
N ALA A 22 -1.26 -14.00 18.08
CA ALA A 22 -1.65 -15.13 17.25
C ALA A 22 -1.54 -14.69 15.78
N ALA A 23 -0.41 -15.01 15.16
CA ALA A 23 -0.25 -14.96 13.72
C ALA A 23 -1.22 -15.97 13.07
N GLU A 24 -1.84 -15.58 11.96
CA GLU A 24 -2.87 -16.37 11.30
C GLU A 24 -2.63 -16.41 9.78
N THR A 25 -2.79 -17.59 9.19
CA THR A 25 -2.74 -17.76 7.74
C THR A 25 -4.15 -17.79 7.17
N ILE A 26 -4.39 -16.97 6.14
CA ILE A 26 -5.66 -16.95 5.40
C ILE A 26 -5.44 -17.32 3.93
N ASP A 27 -6.43 -17.99 3.35
CA ASP A 27 -6.48 -18.29 1.92
C ASP A 27 -7.62 -17.50 1.28
N VAL A 28 -7.30 -16.68 0.29
CA VAL A 28 -8.27 -15.88 -0.47
C VAL A 28 -8.22 -16.30 -1.93
N GLU A 29 -9.37 -16.47 -2.57
CA GLU A 29 -9.40 -16.83 -4.00
C GLU A 29 -8.65 -15.80 -4.86
N TYR A 30 -7.73 -16.27 -5.70
CA TYR A 30 -7.00 -15.44 -6.66
C TYR A 30 -7.96 -14.68 -7.61
N SER A 31 -9.14 -15.24 -7.86
CA SER A 31 -10.20 -14.63 -8.67
C SER A 31 -10.57 -13.21 -8.20
N ARG A 32 -10.51 -12.95 -6.88
CA ARG A 32 -10.81 -11.66 -6.26
C ARG A 32 -9.76 -10.63 -6.65
N PHE A 33 -8.47 -10.94 -6.44
CA PHE A 33 -7.36 -10.07 -6.83
C PHE A 33 -7.30 -9.85 -8.35
N TYR A 34 -7.49 -10.92 -9.13
CA TYR A 34 -7.52 -10.85 -10.60
C TYR A 34 -8.56 -9.85 -11.12
N SER A 35 -9.72 -9.74 -10.45
CA SER A 35 -10.76 -8.78 -10.84
C SER A 35 -10.33 -7.32 -10.68
N HIS A 36 -9.39 -7.04 -9.77
CA HIS A 36 -8.78 -5.72 -9.63
C HIS A 36 -7.70 -5.53 -10.68
N VAL A 37 -6.66 -6.37 -10.71
CA VAL A 37 -5.50 -6.16 -11.59
C VAL A 37 -5.85 -6.19 -13.07
N LYS A 38 -6.90 -6.91 -13.48
CA LYS A 38 -7.40 -6.88 -14.86
C LYS A 38 -7.89 -5.49 -15.30
N LYS A 39 -8.29 -4.61 -14.38
CA LYS A 39 -8.71 -3.24 -14.72
C LYS A 39 -7.56 -2.35 -15.16
N LEU A 40 -6.31 -2.79 -14.93
CA LEU A 40 -5.09 -2.08 -15.36
C LEU A 40 -4.46 -2.73 -16.60
N ASP A 41 -5.17 -3.66 -17.25
CA ASP A 41 -4.67 -4.42 -18.40
C ASP A 41 -4.92 -3.66 -19.72
N ASN A 42 -4.49 -2.39 -19.77
CA ASN A 42 -4.56 -1.53 -20.95
C ASN A 42 -3.36 -0.55 -21.03
N GLU A 43 -3.15 0.05 -22.20
CA GLU A 43 -2.00 0.93 -22.47
C GLU A 43 -2.07 2.25 -21.67
N ASP A 44 -3.28 2.72 -21.37
CA ASP A 44 -3.51 3.99 -20.66
C ASP A 44 -3.27 3.89 -19.15
N THR A 45 -3.15 2.67 -18.61
CA THR A 45 -2.91 2.39 -17.18
C THR A 45 -1.66 1.53 -16.94
N GLN A 46 -0.80 1.37 -17.95
CA GLN A 46 0.41 0.54 -17.92
C GLN A 46 1.42 0.91 -16.82
N ALA A 47 1.42 2.16 -16.34
CA ALA A 47 2.33 2.63 -15.29
C ALA A 47 1.78 2.37 -13.87
N LEU A 48 0.57 1.84 -13.76
CA LEU A 48 -0.12 1.63 -12.49
C LEU A 48 -0.14 0.16 -12.09
N GLN A 49 -0.22 -0.07 -10.78
CA GLN A 49 -0.43 -1.37 -10.19
C GLN A 49 -1.30 -1.26 -8.94
N PHE A 50 -1.91 -2.38 -8.56
CA PHE A 50 -2.54 -2.51 -7.25
C PHE A 50 -1.58 -3.12 -6.25
N ALA A 51 -1.38 -2.44 -5.13
CA ALA A 51 -0.70 -2.94 -3.94
C ALA A 51 -1.75 -3.35 -2.90
N PHE A 52 -1.87 -4.65 -2.68
CA PHE A 52 -2.76 -5.25 -1.70
C PHE A 52 -2.09 -5.29 -0.34
N GLY A 53 -2.86 -5.09 0.72
CA GLY A 53 -2.40 -5.23 2.08
C GLY A 53 -3.60 -5.37 3.01
N PHE A 54 -3.36 -5.19 4.29
CA PHE A 54 -4.41 -5.29 5.30
C PHE A 54 -4.30 -4.11 6.25
N VAL A 55 -5.42 -3.49 6.61
CA VAL A 55 -5.50 -2.39 7.58
C VAL A 55 -6.15 -2.91 8.84
N ARG A 56 -5.60 -2.51 9.99
CA ARG A 56 -6.17 -2.89 11.27
C ARG A 56 -7.42 -2.08 11.56
N VAL A 57 -8.50 -2.80 11.86
CA VAL A 57 -9.80 -2.22 12.14
C VAL A 57 -9.71 -1.26 13.34
N GLY A 58 -10.12 -0.02 13.14
CA GLY A 58 -10.16 1.02 14.17
C GLY A 58 -8.83 1.73 14.48
N GLU A 59 -7.70 1.28 13.91
CA GLU A 59 -6.39 1.90 14.17
C GLU A 59 -5.80 2.62 12.95
N GLY A 60 -6.25 2.30 11.73
CA GLY A 60 -5.79 2.95 10.50
C GLY A 60 -4.34 2.65 10.10
N ARG A 61 -3.62 1.82 10.88
CA ARG A 61 -2.31 1.28 10.51
C ARG A 61 -2.44 -0.01 9.71
N LEU A 62 -1.42 -0.35 8.93
CA LEU A 62 -1.35 -1.65 8.24
C LEU A 62 -1.11 -2.79 9.25
N CYS A 63 -1.71 -3.93 8.98
CA CYS A 63 -1.37 -5.20 9.63
C CYS A 63 -0.07 -5.73 9.03
N GLU A 64 0.74 -6.37 9.86
CA GLU A 64 1.96 -7.03 9.40
C GLU A 64 1.62 -8.23 8.50
N VAL A 65 2.29 -8.32 7.36
CA VAL A 65 2.21 -9.46 6.43
C VAL A 65 3.59 -10.12 6.41
N ASN A 66 3.71 -11.27 7.06
CA ASN A 66 4.96 -12.03 7.14
C ASN A 66 5.34 -12.66 5.79
N GLY A 67 4.33 -12.97 4.97
CA GLY A 67 4.53 -13.57 3.66
C GLY A 67 3.22 -13.72 2.89
N ALA A 68 3.35 -13.80 1.58
CA ALA A 68 2.24 -14.10 0.68
C ALA A 68 2.69 -15.05 -0.43
N ALA A 69 1.82 -15.94 -0.87
CA ALA A 69 2.11 -16.88 -1.95
C ALA A 69 0.85 -17.25 -2.74
N ILE A 70 1.01 -17.46 -4.04
CA ILE A 70 -0.03 -18.05 -4.89
C ILE A 70 0.10 -19.56 -4.82
N VAL A 71 -0.95 -20.23 -4.37
CA VAL A 71 -1.05 -21.67 -4.23
C VAL A 71 -1.98 -22.22 -5.31
N THR A 72 -1.50 -23.23 -6.03
CA THR A 72 -2.28 -24.03 -6.99
C THR A 72 -2.09 -25.50 -6.63
N ASP A 73 -2.89 -26.39 -7.23
CA ASP A 73 -2.74 -27.83 -7.05
C ASP A 73 -1.34 -28.37 -7.41
N LYS A 74 -0.59 -27.65 -8.24
CA LYS A 74 0.70 -28.11 -8.81
C LYS A 74 1.91 -27.36 -8.26
N LYS A 75 1.74 -26.13 -7.84
CA LYS A 75 2.85 -25.24 -7.47
C LYS A 75 2.42 -24.19 -6.45
N THR A 76 3.38 -23.80 -5.62
CA THR A 76 3.32 -22.60 -4.78
C THR A 76 4.34 -21.60 -5.30
N MET A 77 3.92 -20.36 -5.50
CA MET A 77 4.73 -19.26 -6.02
C MET A 77 4.76 -18.14 -4.98
N ALA A 78 5.94 -17.85 -4.41
CA ALA A 78 6.07 -16.77 -3.45
C ALA A 78 5.79 -15.41 -4.11
N LEU A 79 5.11 -14.53 -3.38
CA LEU A 79 4.93 -13.13 -3.72
C LEU A 79 5.90 -12.27 -2.90
N THR A 80 6.40 -11.21 -3.51
CA THR A 80 7.21 -10.22 -2.79
C THR A 80 6.29 -9.36 -1.93
N VAL A 81 6.58 -9.31 -0.63
CA VAL A 81 5.93 -8.41 0.32
C VAL A 81 6.88 -7.24 0.57
N SER A 82 6.37 -6.02 0.46
CA SER A 82 7.11 -4.79 0.77
C SER A 82 7.30 -4.63 2.29
N GLU A 83 8.20 -3.74 2.69
CA GLU A 83 8.43 -3.41 4.10
C GLU A 83 7.17 -2.89 4.83
N GLU A 84 6.19 -2.41 4.07
CA GLU A 84 4.92 -1.91 4.60
C GLU A 84 3.84 -2.99 4.70
N GLY A 85 4.18 -4.26 4.44
CA GLY A 85 3.22 -5.35 4.45
C GLY A 85 2.25 -5.32 3.26
N ARG A 86 2.69 -4.76 2.12
CA ARG A 86 1.92 -4.78 0.87
C ARG A 86 2.51 -5.75 -0.15
N PHE A 87 1.71 -6.29 -1.04
CA PHE A 87 2.14 -7.17 -2.12
C PHE A 87 1.33 -6.93 -3.39
N THR A 88 1.88 -7.35 -4.52
CA THR A 88 1.19 -7.33 -5.82
C THR A 88 0.88 -8.76 -6.26
N VAL A 89 -0.07 -8.92 -7.19
CA VAL A 89 -0.32 -10.20 -7.86
C VAL A 89 -0.19 -10.01 -9.37
N PRO A 90 0.26 -11.03 -10.12
CA PRO A 90 0.33 -10.96 -11.57
C PRO A 90 -1.08 -10.91 -12.19
N THR A 91 -1.19 -10.34 -13.40
CA THR A 91 -2.43 -10.38 -14.20
C THR A 91 -2.47 -11.66 -15.06
N GLU A 92 -2.40 -12.83 -14.44
CA GLU A 92 -2.38 -14.12 -15.15
C GLU A 92 -3.76 -14.80 -15.14
N LYS A 93 -4.37 -14.95 -16.31
CA LYS A 93 -5.69 -15.57 -16.47
C LYS A 93 -5.67 -17.08 -16.17
N ALA A 94 -4.57 -17.77 -16.45
CA ALA A 94 -4.43 -19.19 -16.17
C ALA A 94 -4.54 -19.51 -14.68
N LEU A 95 -4.01 -18.64 -13.81
CA LEU A 95 -4.15 -18.79 -12.35
C LEU A 95 -5.61 -18.68 -11.89
N LYS A 96 -6.39 -17.78 -12.52
CA LYS A 96 -7.84 -17.70 -12.28
C LYS A 96 -8.55 -18.97 -12.72
N LEU A 97 -8.23 -19.49 -13.92
CA LEU A 97 -8.85 -20.71 -14.44
C LEU A 97 -8.47 -21.97 -13.62
N ALA A 98 -7.29 -21.94 -12.99
CA ALA A 98 -6.82 -22.99 -12.11
C ALA A 98 -7.35 -22.89 -10.67
N ASN A 99 -8.31 -21.99 -10.38
CA ASN A 99 -8.84 -21.74 -9.04
C ASN A 99 -7.75 -21.56 -7.98
N ALA A 100 -6.67 -20.84 -8.35
CA ALA A 100 -5.57 -20.57 -7.44
C ALA A 100 -6.05 -19.82 -6.19
N LEU A 101 -5.34 -20.01 -5.08
CA LEU A 101 -5.51 -19.28 -3.83
C LEU A 101 -4.31 -18.35 -3.63
N VAL A 102 -4.54 -17.20 -3.02
CA VAL A 102 -3.49 -16.37 -2.43
C VAL A 102 -3.50 -16.66 -0.94
N ARG A 103 -2.43 -17.33 -0.49
CA ARG A 103 -2.17 -17.60 0.92
C ARG A 103 -1.41 -16.44 1.51
N ILE A 104 -1.93 -15.84 2.57
CA ILE A 104 -1.33 -14.71 3.28
C ILE A 104 -1.06 -15.12 4.73
N ASP A 105 0.16 -14.89 5.18
CA ASP A 105 0.57 -15.04 6.58
C ASP A 105 0.52 -13.66 7.25
N LEU A 106 -0.45 -13.46 8.12
CA LEU A 106 -0.63 -12.23 8.89
C LEU A 106 0.08 -12.36 10.24
N GLY A 107 0.81 -11.32 10.63
CA GLY A 107 1.39 -11.22 11.98
C GLY A 107 0.34 -11.02 13.08
N GLU A 108 -0.93 -10.84 12.70
CA GLU A 108 -2.06 -10.59 13.60
C GLU A 108 -3.24 -11.48 13.21
N ARG A 109 -4.25 -11.60 14.08
CA ARG A 109 -5.46 -12.38 13.79
C ARG A 109 -6.21 -11.79 12.59
N ALA A 110 -6.70 -12.64 11.69
CA ALA A 110 -7.38 -12.21 10.48
C ALA A 110 -8.65 -11.40 10.77
N ASN A 111 -9.35 -11.73 11.86
CA ASN A 111 -10.62 -11.08 12.22
C ASN A 111 -10.49 -9.61 12.67
N VAL A 112 -9.27 -9.08 12.79
CA VAL A 112 -9.01 -7.66 13.12
C VAL A 112 -8.33 -6.91 11.97
N CYS A 113 -8.15 -7.56 10.82
CA CYS A 113 -7.44 -7.02 9.66
C CYS A 113 -8.35 -7.04 8.43
N ASP A 114 -8.74 -5.86 7.94
CA ASP A 114 -9.54 -5.72 6.73
C ASP A 114 -8.65 -5.55 5.50
N MET A 115 -9.08 -6.09 4.36
CA MET A 115 -8.34 -5.95 3.10
C MET A 115 -8.25 -4.48 2.67
N SER A 116 -7.03 -4.01 2.40
CA SER A 116 -6.72 -2.68 1.88
C SER A 116 -6.14 -2.80 0.47
N VAL A 117 -6.69 -2.04 -0.47
CA VAL A 117 -6.20 -1.98 -1.85
C VAL A 117 -5.76 -0.56 -2.15
N GLN A 118 -4.53 -0.41 -2.63
CA GLN A 118 -3.97 0.87 -3.04
C GLN A 118 -3.61 0.83 -4.51
N LEU A 119 -3.99 1.86 -5.26
CA LEU A 119 -3.52 2.09 -6.62
C LEU A 119 -2.26 2.96 -6.55
N GLU A 120 -1.17 2.50 -7.14
CA GLU A 120 0.11 3.22 -7.11
C GLU A 120 0.89 3.01 -8.41
N THR A 121 1.89 3.87 -8.62
CA THR A 121 2.78 3.80 -9.76
C THR A 121 3.76 2.64 -9.61
N LYS A 122 4.01 1.89 -10.68
CA LYS A 122 4.95 0.78 -10.67
C LYS A 122 6.40 1.24 -10.41
N PRO A 123 7.24 0.41 -9.75
CA PRO A 123 8.59 0.80 -9.36
C PRO A 123 9.48 1.29 -10.52
N GLU A 124 9.32 0.75 -11.73
CA GLU A 124 10.12 1.14 -12.90
C GLU A 124 9.86 2.59 -13.38
N TYR A 125 8.77 3.22 -12.95
CA TYR A 125 8.46 4.62 -13.22
C TYR A 125 8.81 5.55 -12.05
N LEU A 126 9.28 5.02 -10.92
CA LEU A 126 9.72 5.83 -9.77
C LEU A 126 11.14 6.34 -10.01
N LYS A 127 11.25 7.64 -10.29
CA LYS A 127 12.50 8.31 -10.65
C LYS A 127 12.88 9.36 -9.61
N GLN A 128 14.16 9.69 -9.53
CA GLN A 128 14.61 10.89 -8.82
C GLN A 128 14.38 12.17 -9.64
N TYR A 129 14.55 12.05 -10.96
CA TYR A 129 14.43 13.15 -11.91
C TYR A 129 13.26 12.85 -12.85
N TYR A 130 12.24 13.70 -12.82
CA TYR A 130 11.10 13.63 -13.74
C TYR A 130 11.20 14.75 -14.76
N THR A 131 11.02 14.41 -16.02
CA THR A 131 10.73 15.37 -17.08
C THR A 131 9.28 15.84 -16.98
N LYS A 132 8.91 16.91 -17.71
CA LYS A 132 7.49 17.28 -17.87
C LYS A 132 6.67 16.10 -18.38
N ASP A 133 7.16 15.42 -19.42
CA ASP A 133 6.46 14.31 -20.05
C ASP A 133 6.24 13.15 -19.07
N ASP A 134 7.20 12.86 -18.19
CA ASP A 134 7.02 11.85 -17.15
C ASP A 134 5.87 12.22 -16.19
N LEU A 135 5.80 13.48 -15.75
CA LEU A 135 4.76 13.93 -14.81
C LEU A 135 3.39 13.93 -15.47
N THR A 136 3.28 14.45 -16.70
CA THR A 136 2.04 14.45 -17.48
C THR A 136 1.60 13.01 -17.78
N PHE A 137 2.53 12.12 -18.10
CA PHE A 137 2.26 10.70 -18.32
C PHE A 137 1.68 10.03 -17.07
N LEU A 138 2.33 10.19 -15.90
CA LEU A 138 1.84 9.60 -14.65
C LEU A 138 0.47 10.17 -14.25
N TYR A 139 0.29 11.48 -14.35
CA TYR A 139 -1.00 12.12 -14.07
C TYR A 139 -2.11 11.57 -14.98
N GLY A 140 -1.87 11.51 -16.29
CA GLY A 140 -2.83 11.01 -17.28
C GLY A 140 -3.22 9.55 -17.06
N GLN A 141 -2.31 8.72 -16.55
CA GLN A 141 -2.61 7.32 -16.20
C GLN A 141 -3.64 7.21 -15.08
N TYR A 142 -3.49 8.03 -14.04
CA TYR A 142 -4.48 8.07 -12.96
C TYR A 142 -5.82 8.58 -13.45
N GLU A 143 -5.85 9.66 -14.26
CA GLU A 143 -7.09 10.14 -14.86
C GLU A 143 -7.78 9.06 -15.70
N ALA A 144 -7.04 8.36 -16.57
CA ALA A 144 -7.57 7.29 -17.40
C ALA A 144 -8.22 6.20 -16.55
N PHE A 145 -7.55 5.75 -15.47
CA PHE A 145 -8.09 4.76 -14.56
C PHE A 145 -9.42 5.19 -13.91
N PHE A 146 -9.47 6.39 -13.33
CA PHE A 146 -10.70 6.87 -12.66
C PHE A 146 -11.84 7.10 -13.67
N ASN A 147 -11.53 7.56 -14.89
CA ASN A 147 -12.50 7.74 -15.96
C ASN A 147 -13.08 6.40 -16.46
N GLU A 148 -12.24 5.38 -16.66
CA GLU A 148 -12.67 4.06 -17.09
C GLU A 148 -13.57 3.39 -16.06
N MET A 149 -13.28 3.55 -14.78
CA MET A 149 -14.12 3.05 -13.69
C MET A 149 -15.52 3.69 -13.67
N GLY A 150 -15.66 4.91 -14.21
CA GLY A 150 -16.90 5.67 -14.21
C GLY A 150 -17.92 5.22 -15.24
N SER A 151 -17.50 4.72 -16.41
CA SER A 151 -18.39 4.44 -17.55
C SER A 151 -19.46 5.56 -17.73
N PHE A 152 -20.75 5.23 -17.72
CA PHE A 152 -21.87 6.18 -17.81
C PHE A 152 -22.03 7.11 -16.58
N LEU A 153 -21.41 6.76 -15.45
CA LEU A 153 -21.47 7.46 -14.17
C LEU A 153 -20.15 8.17 -13.83
N SER A 154 -19.28 8.43 -14.82
CA SER A 154 -17.99 9.08 -14.61
C SER A 154 -18.08 10.46 -13.97
N PHE A 155 -19.20 11.17 -14.15
CA PHE A 155 -19.48 12.43 -13.48
C PHE A 155 -19.63 12.32 -11.95
N MET A 156 -19.79 11.11 -11.40
CA MET A 156 -19.80 10.84 -9.96
C MET A 156 -18.47 10.26 -9.44
N MET A 157 -17.50 10.04 -10.32
CA MET A 157 -16.20 9.52 -9.91
C MET A 157 -15.36 10.65 -9.28
N PRO A 158 -14.52 10.32 -8.29
CA PRO A 158 -13.54 11.27 -7.79
C PRO A 158 -12.68 11.82 -8.92
N SER A 159 -12.46 13.13 -8.92
CA SER A 159 -11.53 13.77 -9.86
C SER A 159 -10.12 13.70 -9.30
N VAL A 160 -9.15 13.40 -10.18
CA VAL A 160 -7.73 13.51 -9.86
C VAL A 160 -7.37 14.99 -9.81
N LYS A 161 -6.81 15.43 -8.69
CA LYS A 161 -6.36 16.82 -8.46
C LYS A 161 -4.86 16.99 -8.59
N GLY A 162 -4.14 15.88 -8.74
CA GLY A 162 -2.69 15.87 -8.82
C GLY A 162 -2.08 14.56 -8.35
N LEU A 163 -0.79 14.60 -8.08
CA LEU A 163 0.00 13.47 -7.64
C LEU A 163 0.46 13.66 -6.19
N MET A 164 0.37 12.60 -5.40
CA MET A 164 0.97 12.51 -4.08
C MET A 164 2.20 11.60 -4.17
N ILE A 165 3.36 12.18 -3.86
CA ILE A 165 4.65 11.50 -3.83
C ILE A 165 5.02 11.26 -2.37
N GLN A 166 5.29 10.01 -2.00
CA GLN A 166 5.63 9.64 -0.62
C GLN A 166 7.02 9.01 -0.59
N PHE A 167 7.78 9.38 0.42
CA PHE A 167 9.12 8.88 0.70
C PHE A 167 9.09 7.86 1.84
N ASP A 168 10.12 7.03 1.90
CA ASP A 168 10.37 6.07 2.98
C ASP A 168 10.69 6.79 4.30
N ASP A 169 11.44 7.89 4.24
CA ASP A 169 11.68 8.76 5.39
C ASP A 169 10.48 9.68 5.67
N LYS A 170 9.73 9.33 6.72
CA LYS A 170 8.54 10.06 7.21
C LYS A 170 8.87 11.40 7.87
N ASN A 171 10.15 11.71 8.11
CA ASN A 171 10.59 12.99 8.67
C ASN A 171 11.32 13.85 7.64
N LEU A 172 11.29 13.48 6.36
CA LEU A 172 11.94 14.23 5.29
C LEU A 172 11.21 15.55 5.05
N ASP A 173 11.88 16.65 5.40
CA ASP A 173 11.52 18.01 5.05
C ASP A 173 12.54 18.56 4.04
N PHE A 174 12.08 18.93 2.84
CA PHE A 174 12.97 19.35 1.76
C PHE A 174 12.26 20.29 0.78
N ILE A 175 12.98 21.31 0.28
CA ILE A 175 12.49 22.18 -0.79
C ILE A 175 13.23 21.81 -2.07
N THR A 176 12.49 21.39 -3.09
CA THR A 176 13.09 21.03 -4.38
C THR A 176 13.68 22.26 -5.08
N PRO A 177 14.59 22.08 -6.06
CA PRO A 177 15.06 23.19 -6.89
C PRO A 177 13.95 23.95 -7.62
N GLN A 178 12.78 23.32 -7.78
CA GLN A 178 11.60 23.91 -8.40
C GLN A 178 10.69 24.64 -7.39
N GLY A 179 11.06 24.70 -6.11
CA GLY A 179 10.36 25.44 -5.06
C GLY A 179 9.16 24.73 -4.45
N VAL A 180 8.94 23.44 -4.74
CA VAL A 180 7.90 22.65 -4.08
C VAL A 180 8.43 21.96 -2.83
N GLN A 181 7.56 21.85 -1.82
CA GLN A 181 7.94 21.39 -0.48
C GLN A 181 7.54 19.93 -0.25
N ILE A 182 8.51 19.16 0.24
CA ILE A 182 8.29 17.87 0.89
C ILE A 182 8.16 18.16 2.38
N ASN A 183 7.06 17.74 2.98
CA ASN A 183 6.83 17.87 4.42
C ASN A 183 6.50 16.50 5.00
N ASN A 184 7.20 16.08 6.06
CA ASN A 184 7.02 14.77 6.70
C ASN A 184 7.02 13.60 5.69
N GLY A 185 7.96 13.63 4.73
CA GLY A 185 8.07 12.59 3.71
C GLY A 185 6.95 12.58 2.66
N VAL A 186 6.16 13.64 2.56
CA VAL A 186 5.07 13.74 1.58
C VAL A 186 5.20 15.01 0.76
N LEU A 187 5.09 14.87 -0.56
CA LEU A 187 5.02 15.96 -1.53
C LEU A 187 3.70 15.88 -2.29
N HIS A 188 2.95 16.97 -2.28
CA HIS A 188 1.74 17.13 -3.08
C HIS A 188 2.03 17.98 -4.30
N LEU A 189 1.67 17.48 -5.48
CA LEU A 189 1.79 18.19 -6.74
C LEU A 189 0.40 18.35 -7.35
N GLU A 190 -0.16 19.55 -7.25
CA GLU A 190 -1.44 19.87 -7.87
C GLU A 190 -1.34 19.88 -9.40
N GLN A 191 -2.47 19.64 -10.07
CA GLN A 191 -2.56 19.61 -11.53
C GLN A 191 -2.00 20.89 -12.17
N GLU A 192 -2.36 22.06 -11.63
CA GLU A 192 -1.90 23.35 -12.15
C GLU A 192 -0.38 23.48 -12.12
N TRP A 193 0.26 22.91 -11.09
CA TRP A 193 1.72 22.87 -11.01
C TRP A 193 2.31 21.91 -12.04
N ILE A 194 1.74 20.71 -12.19
CA ILE A 194 2.18 19.71 -13.17
C ILE A 194 2.13 20.28 -14.60
N ASP A 195 1.06 20.98 -14.95
CA ASP A 195 0.86 21.58 -16.27
C ASP A 195 1.89 22.67 -16.59
N GLY A 196 2.26 23.47 -15.57
CA GLY A 196 3.26 24.54 -15.67
C GLY A 196 4.71 24.10 -15.51
N ALA A 197 4.95 22.90 -14.95
CA ALA A 197 6.28 22.42 -14.63
C ALA A 197 7.11 22.11 -15.89
N LYS A 198 8.43 22.30 -15.79
CA LYS A 198 9.41 21.82 -16.79
C LYS A 198 10.01 20.45 -16.43
N GLY A 199 9.68 19.95 -15.25
CA GLY A 199 10.23 18.75 -14.62
C GLY A 199 10.30 18.91 -13.11
N LEU A 200 10.68 17.84 -12.42
CA LEU A 200 10.80 17.76 -10.97
C LEU A 200 12.10 17.06 -10.59
N THR A 201 12.80 17.62 -9.61
CA THR A 201 14.02 17.01 -9.04
C THR A 201 13.78 16.71 -7.57
N LEU A 202 13.80 15.42 -7.24
CA LEU A 202 13.63 14.91 -5.89
C LEU A 202 14.99 14.65 -5.23
N PRO A 203 15.06 14.61 -3.87
CA PRO A 203 16.29 14.28 -3.17
C PRO A 203 16.77 12.84 -3.47
N HIS A 204 15.83 11.91 -3.67
CA HIS A 204 16.04 10.55 -4.15
C HIS A 204 14.75 10.03 -4.80
N ALA A 205 14.78 8.82 -5.36
CA ALA A 205 13.55 8.19 -5.86
C ALA A 205 12.55 8.00 -4.70
N PRO A 206 11.25 8.26 -4.93
CA PRO A 206 10.23 8.11 -3.89
C PRO A 206 9.91 6.65 -3.62
N LEU A 207 9.32 6.38 -2.46
CA LEU A 207 8.78 5.06 -2.13
C LEU A 207 7.57 4.74 -3.02
N ARG A 208 6.72 5.73 -3.28
CA ARG A 208 5.59 5.58 -4.21
C ARG A 208 5.08 6.92 -4.72
N VAL A 209 4.32 6.83 -5.80
CA VAL A 209 3.45 7.90 -6.32
C VAL A 209 2.02 7.37 -6.37
N THR A 210 1.05 8.18 -5.97
CA THR A 210 -0.39 7.89 -5.98
C THR A 210 -1.17 9.11 -6.47
N ALA A 211 -2.45 8.93 -6.83
CA ALA A 211 -3.33 10.06 -7.14
C ALA A 211 -3.82 10.78 -5.88
N MET A 212 -3.89 12.11 -5.95
CA MET A 212 -4.73 12.89 -5.06
C MET A 212 -6.14 12.93 -5.64
N ALA A 213 -7.06 12.10 -5.15
CA ALA A 213 -8.43 12.05 -5.65
C ALA A 213 -9.39 12.69 -4.64
N SER A 214 -10.33 13.51 -5.13
CA SER A 214 -11.38 14.12 -4.31
C SER A 214 -12.77 13.75 -4.85
N SER A 215 -13.67 13.34 -3.95
CA SER A 215 -15.10 13.09 -4.24
C SER A 215 -15.91 14.38 -4.32
#